data_AF-A0A848WUM6-F1
#
_entry.id   AF-A0A848WUM6-F1
#
_cell.length_a   1.000
_cell.length_b   1.000
_cell.length_c   1.000
_cell.angle_alpha   90.00
_cell.angle_beta   90.00
_cell.angle_gamma   90.00
#
_symmetry.space_group_name_H-M   'P 1'
#
loop_
_entity.id
_entity.type
_entity.pdbx_description
1 polymer ?
#
loop_
_entity_poly.entity_id
_entity_poly.type
_entity_poly.pdbx_seq_one_letter_code
_entity_poly.pdbx_strand_id
1 'polypeptide(L)'
;MAQPFIHDDFLLETETAKRLYHEFAKDQPILDYHNHLPPEDIAEDRQFGNLFEIWLEGDHYKWRAMRANGVPEELVTGDGDPFEKFVAFARTVPHTLRNPLFHWTHLELKRYFGIEELLDRNSAKRIWDQANEQLASPEFSARSILEKFDVRALCTTDDPTDELEHHRKIA
;
A
#
# COMPACT_ATOMS: atom_id res chain seq x y z
N MET A 1 24.21 -14.01 4.29
CA MET A 1 23.49 -13.06 3.40
C MET A 1 23.24 -11.80 4.21
N ALA A 2 23.22 -10.62 3.58
CA ALA A 2 22.85 -9.39 4.29
C ALA A 2 21.38 -9.49 4.75
N GLN A 3 21.07 -8.93 5.92
CA GLN A 3 19.70 -8.87 6.43
C GLN A 3 18.85 -7.98 5.50
N PRO A 4 17.61 -8.36 5.15
CA PRO A 4 16.73 -7.52 4.34
C PRO A 4 16.42 -6.21 5.08
N PHE A 5 16.15 -5.13 4.33
CA PHE A 5 15.88 -3.81 4.91
C PHE A 5 14.67 -3.83 5.86
N ILE A 6 13.56 -4.44 5.42
CA ILE A 6 12.42 -4.77 6.27
C ILE A 6 12.61 -6.21 6.76
N HIS A 7 12.80 -6.36 8.06
CA HIS A 7 12.94 -7.64 8.75
C HIS A 7 12.02 -7.69 9.98
N ASP A 8 11.94 -8.85 10.65
CA ASP A 8 10.94 -9.06 11.71
C ASP A 8 11.13 -8.12 12.90
N ASP A 9 12.39 -7.76 13.22
CA ASP A 9 12.72 -6.77 14.25
C ASP A 9 12.82 -5.31 13.74
N PHE A 10 12.23 -4.97 12.59
CA PHE A 10 12.31 -3.62 12.04
C PHE A 10 11.73 -2.58 13.03
N LEU A 11 12.51 -1.55 13.36
CA LEU A 11 12.24 -0.55 14.42
C LEU A 11 12.26 -1.06 15.88
N LEU A 12 12.58 -2.34 16.12
CA LEU A 12 12.63 -2.93 17.47
C LEU A 12 14.07 -2.99 17.99
N GLU A 13 14.51 -1.91 18.64
CA GLU A 13 15.90 -1.74 19.06
C GLU A 13 16.29 -2.42 20.39
N THR A 14 15.32 -3.00 21.12
CA THR A 14 15.56 -3.64 22.43
C THR A 14 14.83 -4.97 22.56
N GLU A 15 15.36 -5.86 23.41
CA GLU A 15 14.70 -7.15 23.71
C GLU A 15 13.31 -6.96 24.32
N THR A 16 13.11 -5.91 25.11
CA THR A 16 11.78 -5.53 25.62
C THR A 16 10.82 -5.17 24.47
N ALA A 17 11.28 -4.37 23.49
CA ALA A 17 10.46 -3.98 22.34
C ALA A 17 10.09 -5.18 21.47
N LYS A 18 11.07 -6.06 21.20
CA LYS A 18 10.85 -7.32 20.48
C LYS A 18 9.81 -8.19 21.17
N ARG A 19 9.97 -8.40 22.48
CA ARG A 19 9.02 -9.18 23.28
C ARG A 19 7.60 -8.60 23.23
N LEU A 20 7.45 -7.30 23.49
CA LEU A 20 6.14 -6.65 23.49
C LEU A 20 5.45 -6.73 22.13
N TYR A 21 6.20 -6.53 21.04
CA TYR A 21 5.63 -6.61 19.71
C TYR A 21 5.29 -8.06 19.32
N HIS A 22 6.25 -8.97 19.43
CA HIS A 22 6.13 -10.33 18.90
C HIS A 22 5.22 -11.24 19.74
N GLU A 23 5.15 -11.06 21.06
CA GLU A 23 4.32 -11.90 21.93
C GLU A 23 2.90 -11.34 22.13
N PHE A 24 2.69 -10.03 21.95
CA PHE A 24 1.42 -9.40 22.30
C PHE A 24 0.79 -8.59 21.17
N ALA A 25 1.55 -7.72 20.49
CA ALA A 25 0.98 -6.73 19.59
C ALA A 25 0.72 -7.24 18.17
N LYS A 26 1.65 -8.01 17.58
CA LYS A 26 1.66 -8.29 16.13
C LYS A 26 0.43 -9.06 15.62
N ASP A 27 -0.17 -9.87 16.48
CA ASP A 27 -1.30 -10.76 16.15
C ASP A 27 -2.65 -10.16 16.63
N GLN A 28 -2.66 -8.92 17.11
CA GLN A 28 -3.91 -8.23 17.45
C GLN A 28 -4.66 -7.80 16.17
N PRO A 29 -6.00 -7.84 16.19
CA PRO A 29 -6.79 -7.34 15.07
C PRO A 29 -6.64 -5.84 14.89
N ILE A 30 -6.91 -5.38 13.67
CA ILE A 30 -6.95 -3.95 13.35
C ILE A 30 -8.38 -3.42 13.55
N LEU A 31 -8.48 -2.34 14.32
CA LEU A 31 -9.68 -1.52 14.46
C LEU A 31 -9.37 -0.14 13.87
N ASP A 32 -9.66 0.03 12.59
CA ASP A 32 -9.36 1.24 11.83
C ASP A 32 -10.52 2.24 11.89
N TYR A 33 -10.70 2.81 13.09
CA TYR A 33 -11.86 3.63 13.45
C TYR A 33 -12.01 4.94 12.66
N HIS A 34 -11.07 5.27 11.76
CA HIS A 34 -11.17 6.41 10.85
C HIS A 34 -10.25 6.23 9.65
N ASN A 35 -10.83 6.16 8.46
CA ASN A 35 -10.12 6.16 7.20
C ASN A 35 -10.93 6.83 6.07
N HIS A 36 -10.34 6.81 4.88
CA HIS A 36 -10.90 7.32 3.64
C HIS A 36 -10.91 6.25 2.54
N LEU A 37 -11.05 4.97 2.91
CA LEU A 37 -11.23 3.91 1.92
C LEU A 37 -12.54 4.16 1.14
N PRO A 38 -12.56 3.99 -0.20
CA PRO A 38 -13.80 4.09 -0.96
C PRO A 38 -14.79 3.00 -0.51
N PRO A 39 -15.99 3.35 -0.02
CA PRO A 39 -17.00 2.35 0.36
C PRO A 39 -17.40 1.44 -0.80
N GLU A 40 -17.39 1.98 -2.03
CA GLU A 40 -17.66 1.25 -3.27
C GLU A 40 -16.68 0.09 -3.48
N ASP A 41 -15.37 0.33 -3.40
CA ASP A 41 -14.34 -0.70 -3.56
C ASP A 41 -14.56 -1.88 -2.60
N ILE A 42 -15.01 -1.60 -1.38
CA ILE A 42 -15.35 -2.64 -0.39
C ILE A 42 -16.68 -3.31 -0.74
N ALA A 43 -17.71 -2.54 -1.10
CA ALA A 43 -19.04 -3.07 -1.42
C ALA A 43 -19.06 -3.95 -2.68
N GLU A 44 -18.17 -3.67 -3.64
CA GLU A 44 -18.01 -4.41 -4.89
C GLU A 44 -16.90 -5.46 -4.84
N ASP A 45 -16.11 -5.46 -3.76
CA ASP A 45 -14.93 -6.30 -3.62
C ASP A 45 -13.95 -6.11 -4.80
N ARG A 46 -13.56 -4.85 -5.04
CA ARG A 46 -12.77 -4.43 -6.20
C ARG A 46 -11.55 -5.32 -6.38
N GLN A 47 -11.41 -5.85 -7.60
CA GLN A 47 -10.17 -6.45 -8.09
C GLN A 47 -9.36 -5.37 -8.81
N PHE A 48 -8.15 -5.10 -8.34
CA PHE A 48 -7.28 -4.09 -8.92
C PHE A 48 -6.60 -4.62 -10.19
N GLY A 49 -6.63 -3.84 -11.27
CA GLY A 49 -6.10 -4.27 -12.56
C GLY A 49 -4.58 -4.34 -12.62
N ASN A 50 -3.88 -3.56 -11.79
CA ASN A 50 -2.42 -3.51 -11.72
C ASN A 50 -1.93 -2.76 -10.47
N LEU A 51 -0.61 -2.78 -10.25
CA LEU A 51 0.03 -2.15 -9.10
C LEU A 51 -0.11 -0.61 -9.10
N PHE A 52 -0.32 0.04 -10.24
CA PHE A 52 -0.58 1.49 -10.23
C PHE A 52 -1.95 1.79 -9.58
N GLU A 53 -2.99 1.00 -9.88
CA GLU A 53 -4.33 1.24 -9.34
C GLU A 53 -4.35 1.18 -7.82
N ILE A 54 -3.89 0.08 -7.23
CA ILE A 54 -3.91 -0.12 -5.78
C ILE A 54 -2.93 0.80 -5.01
N TRP A 55 -1.91 1.34 -5.70
CA TRP A 55 -0.75 1.91 -5.03
C TRP A 55 -0.46 3.37 -5.35
N LEU A 56 -0.97 3.90 -6.48
CA LEU A 56 -0.69 5.23 -6.99
C LEU A 56 -1.93 6.05 -7.40
N GLU A 57 -3.14 5.46 -7.42
CA GLU A 57 -4.41 6.22 -7.48
C GLU A 57 -4.62 7.09 -6.22
N GLY A 58 -3.96 6.73 -5.12
CA GLY A 58 -3.77 7.52 -3.90
C GLY A 58 -2.55 7.00 -3.13
N ASP A 59 -2.30 7.36 -1.88
CA ASP A 59 -2.60 8.61 -1.20
C ASP A 59 -1.56 9.67 -1.63
N HIS A 60 -1.91 10.96 -1.58
CA HIS A 60 -1.20 12.08 -2.20
C HIS A 60 0.25 12.32 -1.74
N TYR A 61 0.75 11.57 -0.74
CA TYR A 61 2.16 11.57 -0.34
C TYR A 61 3.10 11.16 -1.47
N LYS A 62 2.75 10.11 -2.23
CA LYS A 62 3.59 9.63 -3.35
C LYS A 62 3.68 10.71 -4.44
N TRP A 63 2.55 11.31 -4.78
CA TRP A 63 2.48 12.43 -5.75
C TRP A 63 3.31 13.63 -5.29
N ARG A 64 3.21 14.00 -4.01
CA ARG A 64 4.00 15.10 -3.44
C ARG A 64 5.50 14.82 -3.56
N ALA A 65 5.94 13.60 -3.26
CA ALA A 65 7.34 13.22 -3.40
C ALA A 65 7.80 13.22 -4.86
N MET A 66 6.97 12.73 -5.80
CA MET A 66 7.26 12.77 -7.23
C MET A 66 7.41 14.21 -7.73
N ARG A 67 6.49 15.12 -7.38
CA ARG A 67 6.57 16.55 -7.71
C ARG A 67 7.80 17.20 -7.10
N ALA A 68 8.11 16.93 -5.84
CA ALA A 68 9.31 17.43 -5.18
C ALA A 68 10.62 16.92 -5.82
N ASN A 69 10.57 15.74 -6.44
CA ASN A 69 11.67 15.14 -7.19
C ASN A 69 11.68 15.55 -8.69
N GLY A 70 10.87 16.54 -9.09
CA GLY A 70 10.87 17.09 -10.45
C GLY A 70 10.22 16.19 -11.50
N VAL A 71 9.38 15.22 -11.10
CA VAL A 71 8.62 14.40 -12.05
C VAL A 71 7.56 15.27 -12.77
N PRO A 72 7.44 15.20 -14.11
CA PRO A 72 6.38 15.88 -14.85
C PRO A 72 4.98 15.51 -14.35
N GLU A 73 4.08 16.50 -14.25
CA GLU A 73 2.73 16.30 -13.69
C GLU A 73 1.89 15.27 -14.47
N GLU A 74 2.13 15.13 -15.78
CA GLU A 74 1.50 14.10 -16.61
C GLU A 74 1.80 12.67 -16.13
N LEU A 75 2.95 12.44 -15.51
CA LEU A 75 3.34 11.16 -14.90
C LEU A 75 2.89 11.03 -13.43
N VAL A 76 2.29 12.07 -12.86
CA VAL A 76 1.75 12.07 -11.49
C VAL A 76 0.23 11.84 -11.54
N THR A 77 -0.52 12.81 -12.07
CA THR A 77 -2.01 12.73 -12.12
C THR A 77 -2.57 12.74 -13.53
N GLY A 78 -1.73 12.78 -14.57
CA GLY A 78 -2.21 12.68 -15.96
C GLY A 78 -2.69 11.28 -16.35
N ASP A 79 -3.38 11.19 -17.48
CA ASP A 79 -3.99 9.96 -18.02
C ASP A 79 -3.01 9.09 -18.82
N GLY A 80 -1.71 9.16 -18.48
CA GLY A 80 -0.64 8.42 -19.14
C GLY A 80 -0.61 6.93 -18.76
N ASP A 81 0.31 6.18 -19.37
CA ASP A 81 0.47 4.75 -19.14
C ASP A 81 0.74 4.43 -17.65
N PRO A 82 -0.08 3.57 -17.00
CA PRO A 82 0.10 3.20 -15.60
C PRO A 82 1.51 2.70 -15.26
N PHE A 83 2.13 1.94 -16.18
CA PHE A 83 3.48 1.42 -15.96
C PHE A 83 4.53 2.54 -16.02
N GLU A 84 4.44 3.48 -16.96
CA GLU A 84 5.31 4.66 -16.99
C GLU A 84 5.20 5.51 -15.71
N LYS A 85 3.98 5.71 -15.18
CA LYS A 85 3.75 6.40 -13.91
C LYS A 85 4.38 5.66 -12.73
N PHE A 86 4.23 4.33 -12.69
CA PHE A 86 4.90 3.49 -11.70
C PHE A 86 6.43 3.57 -11.79
N VAL A 87 7.01 3.53 -13.00
CA VAL A 87 8.45 3.69 -13.21
C VAL A 87 8.92 5.08 -12.73
N ALA A 88 8.13 6.13 -12.93
CA ALA A 88 8.43 7.46 -12.41
C ALA A 88 8.45 7.50 -10.87
N PHE A 89 7.52 6.82 -10.22
CA PHE A 89 7.54 6.64 -8.76
C PHE A 89 8.76 5.82 -8.31
N ALA A 90 9.06 4.69 -8.98
CA ALA A 90 10.22 3.86 -8.67
C ALA A 90 11.55 4.62 -8.80
N ARG A 91 11.67 5.55 -9.76
CA ARG A 91 12.81 6.47 -9.87
C ARG A 91 12.88 7.46 -8.71
N THR A 92 11.76 7.78 -8.08
CA THR A 92 11.67 8.71 -6.95
C THR A 92 12.03 8.04 -5.62
N VAL A 93 11.70 6.76 -5.42
CA VAL A 93 11.89 6.06 -4.14
C VAL A 93 13.31 6.18 -3.57
N PRO A 94 14.41 6.00 -4.32
CA PRO A 94 15.77 6.18 -3.78
C PRO A 94 16.05 7.57 -3.19
N HIS A 95 15.31 8.60 -3.64
CA HIS A 95 15.42 9.98 -3.14
C HIS A 95 14.53 10.25 -1.92
N THR A 96 13.78 9.24 -1.46
CA THR A 96 12.91 9.33 -0.28
C THR A 96 13.56 8.78 0.99
N LEU A 97 14.87 8.52 1.01
CA LEU A 97 15.56 8.11 2.23
C LEU A 97 15.30 9.10 3.38
N ARG A 98 14.94 8.56 4.55
CA ARG A 98 14.47 9.29 5.75
C ARG A 98 13.06 9.90 5.66
N ASN A 99 12.40 9.83 4.51
CA ASN A 99 10.96 10.05 4.41
C ASN A 99 10.23 8.72 4.72
N PRO A 100 9.09 8.74 5.43
CA PRO A 100 8.34 7.52 5.73
C PRO A 100 7.90 6.74 4.48
N LEU A 101 7.78 7.40 3.31
CA LEU A 101 7.55 6.72 2.03
C LEU A 101 8.54 5.59 1.75
N PHE A 102 9.81 5.75 2.15
CA PHE A 102 10.80 4.68 1.99
C PHE A 102 10.47 3.47 2.86
N HIS A 103 9.92 3.66 4.06
CA HIS A 103 9.48 2.55 4.91
C HIS A 103 8.20 1.91 4.36
N TRP A 104 7.18 2.72 4.06
CA TRP A 104 5.88 2.25 3.57
C TRP A 104 6.02 1.43 2.29
N THR A 105 6.78 1.94 1.31
CA THR A 105 7.04 1.24 0.04
C THR A 105 7.52 -0.19 0.27
N HIS A 106 8.55 -0.38 1.11
CA HIS A 106 9.15 -1.70 1.30
C HIS A 106 8.37 -2.57 2.29
N LEU A 107 7.64 -1.98 3.25
CA LEU A 107 6.71 -2.71 4.13
C LEU A 107 5.53 -3.28 3.34
N GLU A 108 4.95 -2.47 2.45
CA GLU A 108 3.83 -2.86 1.59
C GLU A 108 4.26 -3.96 0.60
N LEU A 109 5.40 -3.78 -0.10
CA LEU A 109 5.98 -4.81 -0.96
C LEU A 109 6.19 -6.15 -0.23
N LYS A 110 6.74 -6.10 0.98
CA LYS A 110 6.99 -7.32 1.76
C LYS A 110 5.70 -7.97 2.25
N ARG A 111 4.80 -7.22 2.90
CA ARG A 111 3.62 -7.80 3.59
C ARG A 111 2.50 -8.20 2.64
N TYR A 112 2.31 -7.44 1.56
CA TYR A 112 1.27 -7.74 0.58
C TYR A 112 1.77 -8.80 -0.40
N PHE A 113 2.95 -8.59 -0.98
CA PHE A 113 3.43 -9.34 -2.16
C PHE A 113 4.62 -10.28 -1.89
N GLY A 114 5.17 -10.30 -0.67
CA GLY A 114 6.37 -11.10 -0.35
C GLY A 114 7.65 -10.60 -1.03
N ILE A 115 7.68 -9.35 -1.49
CA ILE A 115 8.82 -8.78 -2.24
C ILE A 115 9.76 -8.06 -1.27
N GLU A 116 10.99 -8.55 -1.15
CA GLU A 116 12.05 -7.92 -0.33
C GLU A 116 13.03 -7.04 -1.13
N GLU A 117 12.92 -7.05 -2.47
CA GLU A 117 13.75 -6.24 -3.35
C GLU A 117 13.46 -4.75 -3.16
N LEU A 118 14.52 -3.93 -3.04
CA LEU A 118 14.36 -2.48 -2.93
C LEU A 118 13.84 -1.89 -4.24
N LEU A 119 12.87 -0.97 -4.16
CA LEU A 119 12.29 -0.35 -5.33
C LEU A 119 13.19 0.78 -5.87
N ASP A 120 13.65 0.60 -7.10
CA ASP A 120 14.33 1.60 -7.90
C ASP A 120 13.96 1.44 -9.38
N ARG A 121 14.57 2.25 -10.26
CA ARG A 121 14.33 2.16 -11.71
C ARG A 121 14.61 0.78 -12.31
N ASN A 122 15.61 0.07 -11.80
CA ASN A 122 16.11 -1.19 -12.34
C ASN A 122 15.32 -2.41 -11.82
N SER A 123 14.73 -2.31 -10.63
CA SER A 123 13.84 -3.33 -10.05
C SER A 123 12.37 -3.14 -10.45
N ALA A 124 11.97 -1.92 -10.85
CA ALA A 124 10.60 -1.56 -11.20
C ALA A 124 9.88 -2.62 -12.05
N LYS A 125 10.45 -3.05 -13.17
CA LYS A 125 9.78 -4.04 -14.05
C LYS A 125 9.53 -5.39 -13.36
N ARG A 126 10.52 -5.90 -12.62
CA ARG A 126 10.38 -7.18 -11.90
C ARG A 126 9.31 -7.09 -10.81
N ILE A 127 9.33 -6.01 -10.03
CA ILE A 127 8.37 -5.76 -8.95
C ILE A 127 6.96 -5.61 -9.52
N TRP A 128 6.80 -4.85 -10.60
CA TRP A 128 5.53 -4.68 -11.30
C TRP A 128 4.96 -6.01 -11.78
N ASP A 129 5.77 -6.81 -12.49
CA ASP A 129 5.33 -8.09 -13.03
C ASP A 129 4.92 -9.06 -11.90
N GLN A 130 5.75 -9.17 -10.85
CA GLN A 130 5.48 -10.08 -9.71
C GLN A 130 4.27 -9.65 -8.87
N ALA A 131 4.07 -8.35 -8.68
CA ALA A 131 2.89 -7.84 -7.95
C ALA A 131 1.62 -8.02 -8.78
N ASN A 132 1.66 -7.75 -10.08
CA ASN A 132 0.50 -7.89 -10.95
C ASN A 132 0.06 -9.35 -11.15
N GLU A 133 1.01 -10.29 -11.18
CA GLU A 133 0.67 -11.72 -11.18
C GLU A 133 -0.16 -12.10 -9.94
N GLN A 134 0.21 -11.57 -8.78
CA GLN A 134 -0.53 -11.78 -7.53
C GLN A 134 -1.87 -11.03 -7.51
N LEU A 135 -1.91 -9.79 -7.99
CA LEU A 135 -3.14 -8.98 -8.08
C LEU A 135 -4.20 -9.58 -9.01
N ALA A 136 -3.85 -10.55 -9.88
CA ALA A 136 -4.85 -11.29 -10.66
C ALA A 136 -5.59 -12.37 -9.83
N SER A 137 -5.09 -12.69 -8.63
CA SER A 137 -5.72 -13.66 -7.73
C SER A 137 -6.85 -13.02 -6.93
N PRO A 138 -7.97 -13.74 -6.68
CA PRO A 138 -9.02 -13.30 -5.75
C PRO A 138 -8.51 -12.99 -4.34
N GLU A 139 -7.38 -13.57 -3.92
CA GLU A 139 -6.75 -13.30 -2.61
C GLU A 139 -6.27 -11.85 -2.43
N PHE A 140 -6.26 -11.06 -3.50
CA PHE A 140 -5.86 -9.65 -3.53
C PHE A 140 -7.02 -8.69 -3.86
N SER A 141 -8.28 -9.15 -3.75
CA SER A 141 -9.43 -8.26 -3.79
C SER A 141 -9.46 -7.34 -2.56
N ALA A 142 -10.23 -6.24 -2.63
CA ALA A 142 -10.36 -5.29 -1.53
C ALA A 142 -10.72 -5.96 -0.19
N ARG A 143 -11.71 -6.87 -0.18
CA ARG A 143 -12.11 -7.59 1.05
C ARG A 143 -11.07 -8.62 1.47
N SER A 144 -10.49 -9.35 0.53
CA SER A 144 -9.46 -10.36 0.83
C SER A 144 -8.23 -9.74 1.49
N ILE A 145 -7.85 -8.53 1.07
CA ILE A 145 -6.79 -7.75 1.72
C ILE A 145 -7.18 -7.37 3.15
N LEU A 146 -8.38 -6.85 3.38
CA LEU A 146 -8.87 -6.49 4.72
C LEU A 146 -8.88 -7.72 5.65
N GLU A 147 -9.32 -8.87 5.15
CA GLU A 147 -9.30 -10.15 5.87
C GLU A 147 -7.87 -10.62 6.17
N LYS A 148 -6.96 -10.56 5.21
CA LYS A 148 -5.53 -10.91 5.38
C LYS A 148 -4.86 -10.11 6.49
N PHE A 149 -5.27 -8.86 6.70
CA PHE A 149 -4.73 -7.99 7.74
C PHE A 149 -5.55 -7.99 9.04
N ASP A 150 -6.49 -8.93 9.20
CA ASP A 150 -7.33 -9.06 10.39
C ASP A 150 -8.05 -7.75 10.77
N VAL A 151 -8.54 -7.01 9.76
CA VAL A 151 -9.33 -5.79 9.97
C VAL A 151 -10.73 -6.18 10.43
N ARG A 152 -11.04 -5.92 11.69
CA ARG A 152 -12.32 -6.31 12.33
C ARG A 152 -13.37 -5.21 12.31
N ALA A 153 -12.92 -3.97 12.29
CA ALA A 153 -13.78 -2.81 12.13
C ALA A 153 -13.00 -1.74 11.38
N LEU A 154 -13.69 -1.05 10.49
CA LEU A 154 -13.19 0.13 9.82
C LEU A 154 -14.32 1.17 9.73
N CYS A 155 -13.97 2.44 9.73
CA CYS A 155 -14.95 3.52 9.61
C CYS A 155 -14.50 4.51 8.54
N THR A 156 -15.25 4.55 7.44
CA THR A 156 -15.03 5.51 6.35
C THR A 156 -15.43 6.92 6.78
N THR A 157 -15.05 7.90 5.96
CA THR A 157 -15.42 9.30 6.16
C THR A 157 -16.30 9.74 5.01
N ASP A 158 -17.58 9.96 5.32
CA ASP A 158 -18.64 10.24 4.34
C ASP A 158 -19.22 11.65 4.59
N ASP A 159 -19.69 12.30 3.54
CA ASP A 159 -20.36 13.60 3.66
C ASP A 159 -21.78 13.40 4.23
N PRO A 160 -22.31 14.34 5.06
CA PRO A 160 -23.68 14.24 5.57
C PRO A 160 -24.78 14.14 4.50
N THR A 161 -24.47 14.47 3.24
CA THR A 161 -25.41 14.40 2.10
C THR A 161 -25.30 13.10 1.30
N ASP A 162 -24.34 12.23 1.62
CA ASP A 162 -24.16 10.96 0.92
C ASP A 162 -25.31 9.99 1.21
N GLU A 163 -25.72 9.23 0.19
CA GLU A 163 -26.79 8.24 0.31
C GLU A 163 -26.36 6.98 1.08
N LEU A 164 -25.06 6.74 1.28
CA LEU A 164 -24.52 5.58 2.00
C LEU A 164 -25.05 4.23 1.47
N GLU A 165 -25.28 4.12 0.16
CA GLU A 165 -25.81 2.88 -0.45
C GLU A 165 -24.81 1.72 -0.36
N HIS A 166 -23.51 2.01 -0.50
CA HIS A 166 -22.44 1.02 -0.38
C HIS A 166 -22.35 0.45 1.04
N HIS A 167 -22.52 1.28 2.08
CA HIS A 167 -22.61 0.80 3.47
C HIS A 167 -23.80 -0.12 3.68
N ARG A 168 -24.96 0.22 3.12
CA ARG A 168 -26.17 -0.62 3.19
C ARG A 168 -26.00 -1.94 2.44
N LYS A 169 -25.20 -1.98 1.38
CA LYS A 169 -24.87 -3.21 0.63
C LYS A 169 -23.89 -4.11 1.41
N ILE A 170 -23.04 -3.54 2.26
CA ILE A 170 -22.07 -4.28 3.09
C ILE A 170 -22.73 -4.87 4.36
N ALA A 171 -23.70 -4.15 4.95
CA ALA A 171 -24.39 -4.51 6.20
C ALA A 171 -25.29 -5.75 6.07
#